data_AF-A0A2E8VUU7-F1
#
_entry.id   AF-A0A2E8VUU7-F1
#
_cell.length_a   1.000
_cell.length_b   1.000
_cell.length_c   1.000
_cell.angle_alpha   90.00
_cell.angle_beta   90.00
_cell.angle_gamma   90.00
#
_symmetry.space_group_name_H-M   'P 1'
#
loop_
_entity.id
_entity.type
_entity.pdbx_description
1 polymer ?
#
loop_
_entity_poly.entity_id
_entity_poly.type
_entity_poly.pdbx_seq_one_letter_code
_entity_poly.pdbx_strand_id
1 'polypeptide(L)'
;MVGATRAEVRDIDEAKLRDGEVNSRFYGELLVAGDLTWLQATKVGGRESVPLAHVEIAAWIMERLEPSLTYFIGAGTTTGAIKAALGDPSTLLGVDVWKGAAWLAKDADEKTLAEIADDHTRIVLGVTGGHGFLLGRGNQQFSPRVIRAVGGPAHITIVATRTKLAGLGGRALGVDTGDPELDAELAGLWPIVTGYEEEVLYRVG
;
A
#
# COMPACT_ATOMS: atom_id res chain seq x y z
N MET A 1 14.13 -30.36 0.81
CA MET A 1 15.32 -29.86 0.12
C MET A 1 14.99 -28.44 -0.31
N VAL A 2 15.52 -27.44 0.40
CA VAL A 2 15.12 -26.03 0.24
C VAL A 2 16.08 -25.37 -0.74
N GLY A 3 15.55 -24.83 -1.84
CA GLY A 3 16.33 -24.06 -2.81
C GLY A 3 16.47 -22.62 -2.33
N ALA A 4 17.70 -22.09 -2.36
CA ALA A 4 17.99 -20.68 -2.06
C ALA A 4 18.00 -19.87 -3.36
N THR A 5 17.35 -18.69 -3.34
CA THR A 5 17.39 -17.73 -4.45
C THR A 5 17.83 -16.37 -3.91
N ARG A 6 18.74 -15.69 -4.63
CA ARG A 6 19.27 -14.37 -4.25
C ARG A 6 18.20 -13.28 -4.45
N ALA A 7 18.09 -12.36 -3.50
CA ALA A 7 17.29 -11.14 -3.60
C ALA A 7 18.04 -9.97 -2.95
N GLU A 8 17.88 -8.77 -3.52
CA GLU A 8 18.54 -7.56 -3.03
C GLU A 8 17.85 -7.03 -1.76
N VAL A 9 18.65 -6.71 -0.75
CA VAL A 9 18.20 -6.15 0.52
C VAL A 9 18.64 -4.68 0.56
N ARG A 10 17.69 -3.78 0.80
CA ARG A 10 17.98 -2.38 1.14
C ARG A 10 17.37 -2.11 2.51
N ASP A 11 18.22 -1.73 3.45
CA ASP A 11 17.80 -1.25 4.77
C ASP A 11 18.00 0.26 4.83
N ILE A 12 17.10 0.94 5.53
CA ILE A 12 17.08 2.40 5.66
C ILE A 12 17.64 2.71 7.05
N ASP A 13 18.84 3.28 7.05
CA ASP A 13 19.56 3.68 8.26
C ASP A 13 18.89 4.92 8.89
N GLU A 14 18.06 4.70 9.91
CA GLU A 14 17.21 5.70 10.58
C GLU A 14 17.97 6.92 11.15
N ALA A 15 19.30 6.84 11.28
CA ALA A 15 20.12 7.94 11.78
C ALA A 15 20.37 9.07 10.76
N LYS A 16 20.15 8.84 9.45
CA LYS A 16 20.47 9.81 8.38
C LYS A 16 19.26 10.56 7.79
N LEU A 17 18.05 10.27 8.25
CA LEU A 17 16.81 10.90 7.79
C LEU A 17 16.74 12.42 8.11
N ARG A 18 17.64 12.94 8.94
CA ARG A 18 17.53 14.30 9.49
C ARG A 18 18.16 15.42 8.65
N ASP A 19 18.88 15.11 7.55
CA ASP A 19 19.62 16.16 6.80
C ASP A 19 19.54 16.06 5.25
N GLY A 20 18.55 15.34 4.69
CA GLY A 20 18.14 15.55 3.29
C GLY A 20 19.09 15.07 2.17
N GLU A 21 20.10 14.24 2.44
CA GLU A 21 20.94 13.66 1.38
C GLU A 21 20.78 12.12 1.27
N VAL A 22 20.19 11.66 0.16
CA VAL A 22 20.13 10.23 -0.20
C VAL A 22 21.44 9.83 -0.87
N ASN A 23 22.31 9.14 -0.13
CA ASN A 23 23.54 8.54 -0.65
C ASN A 23 23.46 7.01 -0.51
N SER A 24 23.16 6.30 -1.60
CA SER A 24 23.17 4.84 -1.63
C SER A 24 24.61 4.34 -1.86
N ARG A 25 25.14 3.53 -0.92
CA ARG A 25 26.40 2.79 -1.11
C ARG A 25 26.18 1.30 -0.94
N PHE A 26 26.72 0.53 -1.89
CA PHE A 26 26.57 -0.91 -2.09
C PHE A 26 27.51 -1.71 -1.17
N TYR A 27 26.99 -2.77 -0.50
CA TYR A 27 27.79 -3.60 0.43
C TYR A 27 27.66 -5.14 0.29
N GLY A 28 26.97 -5.68 -0.72
CA GLY A 28 27.06 -7.11 -1.10
C GLY A 28 25.80 -7.97 -0.88
N GLU A 29 25.89 -9.28 -1.15
CA GLU A 29 24.78 -10.24 -1.20
C GLU A 29 24.70 -11.15 0.05
N LEU A 30 23.50 -11.40 0.56
CA LEU A 30 23.20 -12.34 1.64
C LEU A 30 22.17 -13.40 1.21
N LEU A 31 22.32 -14.62 1.72
CA LEU A 31 21.39 -15.74 1.51
C LEU A 31 20.13 -15.54 2.35
N VAL A 32 18.98 -15.37 1.71
CA VAL A 32 17.68 -15.24 2.36
C VAL A 32 16.90 -16.54 2.20
N ALA A 33 16.30 -17.05 3.28
CA ALA A 33 15.52 -18.28 3.27
C ALA A 33 14.31 -18.15 2.32
N GLY A 34 14.09 -19.16 1.48
CA GLY A 34 13.12 -19.13 0.36
C GLY A 34 11.63 -19.07 0.73
N ASP A 35 11.29 -18.76 1.98
CA ASP A 35 9.91 -18.59 2.47
C ASP A 35 9.81 -17.24 3.23
N LEU A 36 9.90 -16.15 2.47
CA LEU A 36 9.79 -14.77 2.96
C LEU A 36 8.37 -14.37 3.39
N THR A 37 7.44 -15.30 3.50
CA THR A 37 6.02 -14.99 3.68
C THR A 37 5.66 -14.53 5.10
N TRP A 38 6.55 -14.66 6.09
CA TRP A 38 6.18 -14.42 7.50
C TRP A 38 7.32 -13.83 8.33
N LEU A 39 7.61 -12.54 8.17
CA LEU A 39 8.23 -11.76 9.25
C LEU A 39 7.14 -11.44 10.28
N GLN A 40 6.78 -12.44 11.09
CA GLN A 40 5.69 -12.30 12.05
C GLN A 40 6.25 -11.80 13.39
N ALA A 41 5.91 -10.55 13.76
CA ALA A 41 5.97 -10.14 15.16
C ALA A 41 4.96 -10.98 15.95
N THR A 42 5.45 -11.60 17.02
CA THR A 42 4.76 -12.60 17.84
C THR A 42 3.49 -12.03 18.48
N LYS A 43 2.29 -12.42 17.98
CA LYS A 43 1.15 -12.80 18.83
C LYS A 43 -0.03 -13.39 18.03
N VAL A 44 -0.57 -14.47 18.59
CA VAL A 44 -1.84 -15.17 18.31
C VAL A 44 -1.90 -16.03 17.04
N GLY A 45 -1.58 -17.31 17.21
CA GLY A 45 -1.92 -18.40 16.27
C GLY A 45 -3.41 -18.75 16.32
N GLY A 46 -4.26 -17.88 15.77
CA GLY A 46 -5.68 -18.12 15.52
C GLY A 46 -6.03 -17.81 14.06
N ARG A 47 -7.09 -18.42 13.54
CA ARG A 47 -7.62 -18.09 12.20
C ARG A 47 -8.06 -16.62 12.19
N GLU A 48 -7.53 -15.83 11.25
CA GLU A 48 -7.88 -14.42 11.10
C GLU A 48 -9.41 -14.24 10.98
N SER A 49 -9.94 -13.26 11.70
CA SER A 49 -11.30 -12.76 11.49
C SER A 49 -11.23 -11.57 10.54
N VAL A 50 -11.74 -11.70 9.32
CA VAL A 50 -11.69 -10.62 8.30
C VAL A 50 -12.32 -9.31 8.79
N PRO A 51 -13.48 -9.30 9.48
CA PRO A 51 -14.01 -8.06 10.06
C PRO A 51 -13.09 -7.44 11.11
N LEU A 52 -12.42 -8.24 11.94
CA LEU A 52 -11.49 -7.73 12.94
C LEU A 52 -10.23 -7.15 12.28
N ALA A 53 -9.67 -7.84 11.28
CA ALA A 53 -8.53 -7.34 10.52
C ALA A 53 -8.85 -5.99 9.84
N HIS A 54 -10.07 -5.80 9.33
CA HIS A 54 -10.51 -4.51 8.81
C HIS A 54 -10.51 -3.40 9.87
N VAL A 55 -10.96 -3.69 11.10
CA VAL A 55 -10.92 -2.73 12.21
C VAL A 55 -9.49 -2.42 12.62
N GLU A 56 -8.64 -3.43 12.72
CA GLU A 56 -7.22 -3.29 13.09
C GLU A 56 -6.44 -2.46 12.07
N ILE A 57 -6.59 -2.76 10.77
CA ILE A 57 -6.01 -1.97 9.69
C ILE A 57 -6.51 -0.53 9.75
N ALA A 58 -7.83 -0.32 9.94
CA ALA A 58 -8.38 1.02 10.03
C ALA A 58 -7.79 1.80 11.20
N ALA A 59 -7.71 1.20 12.40
CA ALA A 59 -7.09 1.81 13.57
C ALA A 59 -5.63 2.20 13.31
N TRP A 60 -4.85 1.31 12.69
CA TRP A 60 -3.44 1.57 12.37
C TRP A 60 -3.25 2.77 11.43
N ILE A 61 -4.08 2.86 10.39
CA ILE A 61 -4.05 3.97 9.43
C ILE A 61 -4.48 5.27 10.12
N MET A 62 -5.56 5.25 10.91
CA MET A 62 -6.09 6.42 11.61
C MET A 62 -5.05 7.09 12.51
N GLU A 63 -4.22 6.32 13.21
CA GLU A 63 -3.16 6.84 14.08
C GLU A 63 -2.00 7.51 13.32
N ARG A 64 -1.86 7.22 12.02
CA ARG A 64 -0.83 7.78 11.13
C ARG A 64 -1.32 8.95 10.30
N LEU A 65 -2.59 9.32 10.41
CA LEU A 65 -3.12 10.44 9.66
C LEU A 65 -2.61 11.76 10.22
N GLU A 66 -1.81 12.43 9.41
CA GLU A 66 -1.35 13.79 9.65
C GLU A 66 -2.35 14.83 9.09
N PRO A 67 -2.78 15.82 9.90
CA PRO A 67 -3.73 16.85 9.46
C PRO A 67 -3.26 17.72 8.28
N SER A 68 -1.93 17.84 8.09
CA SER A 68 -1.30 18.60 7.00
C SER A 68 -1.36 17.90 5.65
N LEU A 69 -1.48 16.56 5.64
CA LEU A 69 -1.42 15.75 4.43
C LEU A 69 -2.81 15.53 3.82
N THR A 70 -2.83 15.38 2.50
CA THR A 70 -4.00 14.96 1.74
C THR A 70 -3.94 13.44 1.53
N TYR A 71 -5.05 12.74 1.66
CA TYR A 71 -5.11 11.28 1.49
C TYR A 71 -6.08 10.91 0.38
N PHE A 72 -5.58 10.18 -0.62
CA PHE A 72 -6.39 9.50 -1.62
C PHE A 72 -6.65 8.08 -1.16
N ILE A 73 -7.90 7.80 -0.78
CA ILE A 73 -8.30 6.52 -0.20
C ILE A 73 -9.02 5.72 -1.28
N GLY A 74 -8.38 4.65 -1.74
CA GLY A 74 -8.87 3.83 -2.85
C GLY A 74 -10.15 3.06 -2.57
N ALA A 75 -10.61 2.33 -3.58
CA ALA A 75 -11.80 1.48 -3.51
C ALA A 75 -11.54 0.15 -2.79
N GLY A 76 -12.61 -0.53 -2.38
CA GLY A 76 -12.57 -1.87 -1.78
C GLY A 76 -13.01 -1.93 -0.31
N THR A 77 -13.16 -3.16 0.19
CA THR A 77 -13.70 -3.40 1.54
C THR A 77 -12.72 -3.00 2.65
N THR A 78 -11.42 -3.18 2.43
CA THR A 78 -10.38 -2.81 3.41
C THR A 78 -10.28 -1.30 3.57
N THR A 79 -10.21 -0.57 2.46
CA THR A 79 -10.24 0.90 2.47
C THR A 79 -11.60 1.43 2.90
N GLY A 80 -12.69 0.75 2.58
CA GLY A 80 -14.02 1.05 3.09
C GLY A 80 -14.10 1.06 4.62
N ALA A 81 -13.38 0.17 5.31
CA ALA A 81 -13.27 0.20 6.78
C ALA A 81 -12.55 1.44 7.30
N ILE A 82 -11.52 1.91 6.58
CA ILE A 82 -10.81 3.16 6.88
C ILE A 82 -11.76 4.35 6.67
N LYS A 83 -12.48 4.41 5.55
CA LYS A 83 -13.48 5.46 5.27
C LYS A 83 -14.57 5.51 6.35
N ALA A 84 -15.07 4.34 6.78
CA ALA A 84 -16.05 4.24 7.85
C ALA A 84 -15.51 4.76 9.19
N ALA A 85 -14.26 4.45 9.53
CA ALA A 85 -13.60 4.98 10.73
C ALA A 85 -13.41 6.51 10.66
N LEU A 86 -13.27 7.06 9.46
CA LEU A 86 -13.22 8.51 9.18
C LEU A 86 -14.60 9.18 9.17
N GLY A 87 -15.65 8.47 9.54
CA GLY A 87 -17.01 9.00 9.66
C GLY A 87 -17.78 9.06 8.34
N ASP A 88 -17.33 8.36 7.28
CA ASP A 88 -18.04 8.27 6.01
C ASP A 88 -18.39 6.82 5.63
N PRO A 89 -19.68 6.48 5.52
CA PRO A 89 -20.10 5.17 5.03
C PRO A 89 -20.08 5.06 3.49
N SER A 90 -19.34 5.92 2.78
CA SER A 90 -19.42 6.09 1.32
C SER A 90 -18.85 4.92 0.50
N THR A 91 -18.99 5.07 -0.81
CA THR A 91 -19.06 4.03 -1.84
C THR A 91 -17.81 3.14 -1.91
N LEU A 92 -18.05 1.82 -1.93
CA LEU A 92 -17.04 0.78 -2.08
C LEU A 92 -16.29 0.82 -3.44
N LEU A 93 -16.68 1.73 -4.34
CA LEU A 93 -16.35 1.68 -5.76
C LEU A 93 -15.39 2.79 -6.22
N GLY A 94 -15.13 3.81 -5.39
CA GLY A 94 -14.39 5.01 -5.81
C GLY A 94 -13.17 5.36 -4.95
N VAL A 95 -12.37 6.29 -5.47
CA VAL A 95 -11.29 6.95 -4.72
C VAL A 95 -11.85 8.21 -4.06
N ASP A 96 -11.69 8.33 -2.75
CA ASP A 96 -12.12 9.52 -2.01
C ASP A 96 -10.91 10.32 -1.53
N VAL A 97 -11.10 11.63 -1.35
CA VAL A 97 -10.05 12.54 -0.93
C VAL A 97 -10.37 13.07 0.45
N TRP A 98 -9.47 12.85 1.41
CA TRP A 98 -9.60 13.29 2.79
C TRP A 98 -8.42 14.18 3.21
N LYS A 99 -8.69 15.25 3.96
CA LYS A 99 -7.68 16.12 4.56
C LYS A 99 -8.21 16.78 5.82
N GLY A 100 -7.40 16.82 6.88
CA GLY A 100 -7.68 17.63 8.06
C GLY A 100 -9.08 17.40 8.67
N ALA A 101 -9.51 16.14 8.77
CA ALA A 101 -10.84 15.74 9.26
C ALA A 101 -12.04 16.06 8.36
N ALA A 102 -11.82 16.37 7.08
CA ALA A 102 -12.89 16.61 6.11
C ALA A 102 -12.67 15.85 4.79
N TRP A 103 -13.78 15.49 4.13
CA TRP A 103 -13.79 14.94 2.78
C TRP A 103 -13.78 16.09 1.76
N LEU A 104 -12.72 16.17 0.96
CA LEU A 104 -12.57 17.17 -0.09
C LEU A 104 -13.27 16.75 -1.38
N ALA A 105 -13.28 15.46 -1.67
CA ALA A 105 -13.96 14.87 -2.82
C ALA A 105 -14.37 13.43 -2.50
N LYS A 106 -15.44 12.96 -3.13
CA LYS A 106 -15.90 11.57 -3.09
C LYS A 106 -16.03 11.05 -4.50
N ASP A 107 -15.70 9.78 -4.71
CA ASP A 107 -15.69 9.12 -6.01
C ASP A 107 -14.96 9.96 -7.08
N ALA A 108 -13.79 10.47 -6.71
CA ALA A 108 -12.99 11.37 -7.52
C ALA A 108 -12.47 10.65 -8.77
N ASP A 109 -12.62 11.30 -9.92
CA ASP A 109 -12.03 10.84 -11.18
C ASP A 109 -10.54 11.20 -11.27
N GLU A 110 -9.85 10.68 -12.27
CA GLU A 110 -8.42 10.93 -12.49
C GLU A 110 -8.10 12.43 -12.58
N LYS A 111 -8.99 13.21 -13.23
CA LYS A 111 -8.78 14.64 -13.41
C LYS A 111 -8.80 15.37 -12.07
N THR A 112 -9.80 15.08 -11.23
CA THR A 112 -9.94 15.63 -9.89
C THR A 112 -8.74 15.27 -9.02
N LEU A 113 -8.31 13.99 -9.06
CA LEU A 113 -7.13 13.56 -8.32
C LEU A 113 -5.86 14.28 -8.80
N ALA A 114 -5.67 14.43 -10.10
CA ALA A 114 -4.50 15.13 -10.66
C ALA A 114 -4.47 16.63 -10.34
N GLU A 115 -5.63 17.27 -10.16
CA GLU A 115 -5.72 18.67 -9.74
C GLU A 115 -5.38 18.86 -8.25
N ILE A 116 -5.62 17.85 -7.42
CA ILE A 116 -5.37 17.89 -5.98
C ILE A 116 -3.97 17.35 -5.62
N ALA A 117 -3.43 16.43 -6.43
CA ALA A 117 -2.20 15.72 -6.14
C ALA A 117 -0.99 16.66 -6.04
N ASP A 118 -0.28 16.55 -4.92
CA ASP A 118 0.99 17.23 -4.63
C ASP A 118 1.93 16.34 -3.78
N ASP A 119 3.13 16.83 -3.49
CA ASP A 119 4.13 16.14 -2.66
C ASP A 119 3.70 15.91 -1.19
N HIS A 120 2.64 16.60 -0.75
CA HIS A 120 1.99 16.44 0.56
C HIS A 120 0.76 15.51 0.50
N THR A 121 0.60 14.80 -0.61
CA THR A 121 -0.47 13.82 -0.80
C THR A 121 0.07 12.41 -0.57
N ARG A 122 -0.77 11.55 0.01
CA ARG A 122 -0.52 10.12 0.25
C ARG A 122 -1.64 9.30 -0.34
N ILE A 123 -1.32 8.10 -0.82
CA ILE A 123 -2.28 7.17 -1.40
C ILE A 123 -2.43 5.97 -0.47
N VAL A 124 -3.67 5.61 -0.12
CA VAL A 124 -3.98 4.37 0.60
C VAL A 124 -4.74 3.44 -0.34
N LEU A 125 -4.09 2.36 -0.76
CA LEU A 125 -4.57 1.44 -1.78
C LEU A 125 -4.92 0.07 -1.19
N GLY A 126 -6.13 -0.40 -1.50
CA GLY A 126 -6.53 -1.77 -1.22
C GLY A 126 -6.07 -2.74 -2.32
N VAL A 127 -5.91 -4.02 -1.97
CA VAL A 127 -5.73 -5.08 -2.98
C VAL A 127 -7.08 -5.51 -3.57
N THR A 128 -7.19 -5.51 -4.90
CA THR A 128 -8.41 -5.93 -5.61
C THR A 128 -8.55 -7.46 -5.60
N GLY A 129 -9.70 -7.96 -5.11
CA GLY A 129 -9.97 -9.40 -4.99
C GLY A 129 -10.11 -10.13 -6.33
N GLY A 130 -9.79 -11.43 -6.35
CA GLY A 130 -10.00 -12.36 -7.48
C GLY A 130 -8.86 -12.42 -8.50
N HIS A 131 -8.35 -11.25 -8.93
CA HIS A 131 -7.29 -11.17 -9.95
C HIS A 131 -5.92 -10.79 -9.38
N GLY A 132 -5.87 -10.27 -8.15
CA GLY A 132 -4.61 -9.91 -7.49
C GLY A 132 -3.92 -8.72 -8.12
N PHE A 133 -4.67 -7.68 -8.49
CA PHE A 133 -4.09 -6.44 -9.01
C PHE A 133 -4.07 -5.36 -7.93
N LEU A 134 -2.96 -4.64 -7.88
CA LEU A 134 -2.79 -3.42 -7.07
C LEU A 134 -3.25 -2.19 -7.88
N LEU A 135 -2.74 -2.07 -9.10
CA LEU A 135 -3.07 -1.01 -10.06
C LEU A 135 -3.29 -1.65 -11.43
N GLY A 136 -4.30 -1.20 -12.17
CA GLY A 136 -4.69 -1.83 -13.42
C GLY A 136 -5.88 -1.15 -14.08
N ARG A 137 -6.42 -1.77 -15.14
CA ARG A 137 -7.47 -1.18 -15.99
C ARG A 137 -8.77 -0.76 -15.28
N GLY A 138 -9.03 -1.28 -14.08
CA GLY A 138 -10.20 -0.91 -13.27
C GLY A 138 -9.97 0.27 -12.30
N ASN A 139 -8.74 0.75 -12.17
CA ASN A 139 -8.34 1.80 -11.22
C ASN A 139 -7.64 2.96 -11.96
N GLN A 140 -8.22 3.41 -13.08
CA GLN A 140 -7.66 4.45 -13.95
C GLN A 140 -7.52 5.82 -13.27
N GLN A 141 -8.11 5.98 -12.08
CA GLN A 141 -7.99 7.16 -11.24
C GLN A 141 -6.54 7.39 -10.78
N PHE A 142 -5.80 6.33 -10.47
CA PHE A 142 -4.38 6.40 -10.15
C PHE A 142 -3.52 6.24 -11.41
N SER A 143 -3.64 7.23 -12.29
CA SER A 143 -2.81 7.31 -13.50
C SER A 143 -1.34 7.54 -13.15
N PRO A 144 -0.39 7.29 -14.08
CA PRO A 144 1.01 7.64 -13.89
C PRO A 144 1.23 9.12 -13.56
N ARG A 145 0.37 10.00 -14.10
CA ARG A 145 0.39 11.44 -13.78
C ARG A 145 0.07 11.68 -12.31
N VAL A 146 -1.00 11.07 -11.79
CA VAL A 146 -1.38 11.20 -10.38
C VAL A 146 -0.31 10.62 -9.47
N ILE A 147 0.16 9.40 -9.75
CA ILE A 147 1.16 8.73 -8.91
C ILE A 147 2.46 9.53 -8.85
N ARG A 148 2.94 10.06 -9.97
CA ARG A 148 4.14 10.91 -9.98
C ARG A 148 3.91 12.25 -9.27
N ALA A 149 2.74 12.88 -9.47
CA ALA A 149 2.40 14.14 -8.81
C ALA A 149 2.35 14.01 -7.28
N VAL A 150 1.88 12.87 -6.76
CA VAL A 150 1.88 12.66 -5.31
C VAL A 150 3.28 12.47 -4.72
N GLY A 151 4.33 12.24 -5.53
CA GLY A 151 5.69 11.91 -5.07
C GLY A 151 6.14 10.48 -5.39
N GLY A 152 5.38 9.76 -6.21
CA GLY A 152 5.74 8.43 -6.69
C GLY A 152 5.40 7.29 -5.72
N PRO A 153 5.99 6.09 -5.94
CA PRO A 153 5.69 4.90 -5.15
C PRO A 153 5.92 5.05 -3.64
N ALA A 154 6.87 5.89 -3.22
CA ALA A 154 7.19 6.10 -1.81
C ALA A 154 6.02 6.66 -0.97
N HIS A 155 5.01 7.24 -1.61
CA HIS A 155 3.85 7.84 -0.95
C HIS A 155 2.60 6.94 -1.01
N ILE A 156 2.78 5.66 -1.37
CA ILE A 156 1.72 4.67 -1.45
C ILE A 156 1.79 3.73 -0.24
N THR A 157 0.69 3.61 0.49
CA THR A 157 0.47 2.60 1.52
C THR A 157 -0.51 1.55 1.00
N ILE A 158 -0.12 0.29 1.05
CA ILE A 158 -0.96 -0.84 0.61
C ILE A 158 -1.61 -1.50 1.83
N VAL A 159 -2.91 -1.75 1.75
CA VAL A 159 -3.70 -2.41 2.81
C VAL A 159 -4.42 -3.65 2.28
N ALA A 160 -4.31 -4.78 2.97
CA ALA A 160 -5.06 -6.00 2.66
C ALA A 160 -5.10 -6.93 3.87
N THR A 161 -6.15 -7.73 4.03
CA THR A 161 -6.17 -8.76 5.07
C THR A 161 -5.27 -9.94 4.69
N ARG A 162 -4.77 -10.69 5.69
CA ARG A 162 -3.97 -11.90 5.44
C ARG A 162 -4.76 -12.91 4.62
N THR A 163 -6.06 -13.07 4.90
CA THR A 163 -6.95 -13.96 4.15
C THR A 163 -6.98 -13.58 2.67
N LYS A 164 -6.99 -12.28 2.35
CA LYS A 164 -6.98 -11.81 0.95
C LYS A 164 -5.66 -12.11 0.26
N LEU A 165 -4.52 -11.87 0.91
CA LEU A 165 -3.20 -12.18 0.37
C LEU A 165 -2.96 -13.70 0.21
N ALA A 166 -3.40 -14.50 1.19
CA ALA A 166 -3.32 -15.96 1.13
C ALA A 166 -4.15 -16.54 -0.02
N GLY A 167 -5.33 -15.95 -0.29
CA GLY A 167 -6.21 -16.33 -1.40
C GLY A 167 -5.59 -16.13 -2.79
N LEU A 168 -4.49 -15.38 -2.91
CA LEU A 168 -3.76 -15.21 -4.18
C LEU A 168 -2.85 -16.40 -4.51
N GLY A 169 -2.55 -17.27 -3.54
CA GLY A 169 -1.75 -18.48 -3.76
C GLY A 169 -0.28 -18.20 -4.12
N GLY A 170 0.31 -17.13 -3.57
CA GLY A 170 1.70 -16.74 -3.83
C GLY A 170 1.96 -16.05 -5.18
N ARG A 171 0.89 -15.82 -5.96
CA ARG A 171 0.98 -14.98 -7.18
C ARG A 171 1.31 -13.55 -6.79
N ALA A 172 2.19 -12.92 -7.55
CA ALA A 172 2.50 -11.51 -7.36
C ALA A 172 1.26 -10.63 -7.59
N LEU A 173 1.26 -9.45 -6.98
CA LEU A 173 0.27 -8.44 -7.27
C LEU A 173 0.57 -7.80 -8.63
N GLY A 174 -0.38 -7.90 -9.55
CA GLY A 174 -0.27 -7.27 -10.86
C GLY A 174 -0.31 -5.75 -10.77
N VAL A 175 0.54 -5.11 -11.57
CA VAL A 175 0.55 -3.67 -11.81
C VAL A 175 0.54 -3.46 -13.32
N ASP A 176 -0.40 -2.66 -13.79
CA ASP A 176 -0.54 -2.22 -15.19
C ASP A 176 -1.02 -0.76 -15.17
N THR A 177 -0.07 0.17 -15.01
CA THR A 177 -0.38 1.62 -15.00
C THR A 177 -0.47 2.22 -16.40
N GLY A 178 -0.08 1.45 -17.44
CA GLY A 178 0.08 1.93 -18.81
C GLY A 178 1.39 2.69 -19.05
N ASP A 179 2.26 2.77 -18.04
CA ASP A 179 3.60 3.37 -18.11
C ASP A 179 4.65 2.34 -17.65
N PRO A 180 5.43 1.77 -18.58
CA PRO A 180 6.40 0.72 -18.25
C PRO A 180 7.50 1.14 -17.27
N GLU A 181 7.85 2.42 -17.21
CA GLU A 181 8.85 2.91 -16.26
C GLU A 181 8.27 2.89 -14.84
N LEU A 182 7.03 3.39 -14.69
CA LEU A 182 6.34 3.36 -13.41
C LEU A 182 6.01 1.93 -12.96
N ASP A 183 5.63 1.06 -13.89
CA ASP A 183 5.40 -0.36 -13.59
C ASP A 183 6.67 -1.03 -13.06
N ALA A 184 7.84 -0.68 -13.61
CA ALA A 184 9.13 -1.16 -13.12
C ALA A 184 9.51 -0.58 -11.75
N GLU A 185 9.17 0.68 -11.47
CA GLU A 185 9.36 1.31 -10.14
C GLU A 185 8.45 0.69 -9.06
N LEU A 186 7.25 0.25 -9.45
CA LEU A 186 6.28 -0.41 -8.56
C LEU A 186 6.58 -1.90 -8.36
N ALA A 187 7.37 -2.54 -9.22
CA ALA A 187 7.75 -3.93 -9.09
C ALA A 187 8.72 -4.16 -7.92
N GLY A 188 8.58 -5.28 -7.22
CA GLY A 188 9.46 -5.65 -6.11
C GLY A 188 8.71 -6.20 -4.89
N LEU A 189 9.36 -6.14 -3.74
CA LEU A 189 8.75 -6.51 -2.46
C LEU A 189 8.20 -5.26 -1.77
N TRP A 190 6.93 -5.32 -1.42
CA TRP A 190 6.22 -4.24 -0.75
C TRP A 190 5.77 -4.65 0.64
N PRO A 191 5.92 -3.79 1.66
CA PRO A 191 5.19 -3.94 2.90
C PRO A 191 3.69 -3.72 2.63
N ILE A 192 2.86 -4.66 3.09
CA ILE A 192 1.41 -4.55 3.06
C ILE A 192 0.90 -4.58 4.48
N VAL A 193 0.17 -3.54 4.89
CA VAL A 193 -0.48 -3.48 6.19
C VAL A 193 -1.63 -4.50 6.23
N THR A 194 -1.53 -5.44 7.16
CA THR A 194 -2.46 -6.57 7.33
C THR A 194 -3.24 -6.53 8.64
N GLY A 195 -2.84 -5.68 9.58
CA GLY A 195 -3.45 -5.53 10.89
C GLY A 195 -2.86 -4.35 11.64
N TYR A 196 -3.06 -4.33 12.96
CA TYR A 196 -2.54 -3.29 13.83
C TYR A 196 -1.06 -3.57 14.15
N GLU A 197 -0.18 -2.62 13.82
CA GLU A 197 1.28 -2.77 13.85
C GLU A 197 1.80 -4.00 13.07
N GLU A 198 1.08 -4.38 12.02
CA GLU A 198 1.34 -5.62 11.32
C GLU A 198 1.44 -5.43 9.82
N GLU A 199 2.56 -5.88 9.27
CA GLU A 199 2.86 -5.84 7.85
C GLU A 199 3.40 -7.19 7.35
N VAL A 200 3.10 -7.50 6.09
CA VAL A 200 3.64 -8.65 5.37
C VAL A 200 4.34 -8.15 4.11
N LEU A 201 5.56 -8.62 3.85
CA LEU A 201 6.23 -8.40 2.58
C LEU A 201 5.57 -9.24 1.48
N TYR A 202 5.11 -8.58 0.42
CA TYR A 202 4.45 -9.23 -0.70
C TYR A 202 5.02 -8.77 -2.03
N ARG A 203 5.09 -9.68 -2.99
CA ARG A 203 5.66 -9.39 -4.32
C ARG A 203 4.64 -8.65 -5.19
N VAL A 204 5.10 -7.60 -5.86
CA VAL A 204 4.41 -6.81 -6.87
C VAL A 204 5.19 -6.94 -8.19
N GLY A 205 4.48 -7.11 -9.31
CA GLY A 205 5.05 -7.25 -10.67
C GLY A 205 4.66 -8.52 -11.41
#